data_AF-A0A964ATN2-F1
#
_entry.id   AF-A0A964ATN2-F1
#
_cell.length_a   1.000
_cell.length_b   1.000
_cell.length_c   1.000
_cell.angle_alpha   90.00
_cell.angle_beta   90.00
_cell.angle_gamma   90.00
#
_symmetry.space_group_name_H-M   'P 1'
#
loop_
_entity.id
_entity.type
_entity.pdbx_description
1 polymer ?
#
loop_
_entity_poly.entity_id
_entity_poly.type
_entity_poly.pdbx_seq_one_letter_code
_entity_poly.pdbx_strand_id
1 'polypeptide(L)'
;MPTTPQPRLVFTTPFGERDAHECETRGFCDLAQAEFPDGSFVPLVFYDLVRLEQEMQARSERGQTWLAVPGLVVLPRVTRERMARAVEGMYREHFFDEVVARPPPGGPGETAGDRSADTGPRLVFDEGFGEREAYESEARSYCAWAQAEFPDGSFIPLYFYDPVGVSCDIGSADEYGPEHLADPALIIVERVTPEQMERAVEGLRREGYFDHLVRFPAGSGPFPYGPSTTP
;
A
#
# COMPACT_ATOMS: atom_id res chain seq x y z
N MET A 1 20.86 -12.93 -20.92
CA MET A 1 20.44 -11.55 -20.59
C MET A 1 20.93 -11.27 -19.18
N PRO A 2 21.50 -10.09 -18.88
CA PRO A 2 21.87 -9.76 -17.51
C PRO A 2 20.61 -9.70 -16.66
N THR A 3 20.55 -10.49 -15.58
CA THR A 3 19.48 -10.45 -14.60
C THR A 3 19.53 -9.09 -13.92
N THR A 4 18.49 -8.28 -14.04
CA THR A 4 18.39 -7.04 -13.26
C THR A 4 18.51 -7.41 -11.79
N PRO A 5 19.44 -6.81 -11.04
CA PRO A 5 19.68 -7.21 -9.67
C PRO A 5 18.43 -6.87 -8.82
N GLN A 6 17.93 -7.87 -8.09
CA GLN A 6 16.66 -7.83 -7.36
C GLN A 6 16.83 -7.18 -5.98
N PRO A 7 15.81 -6.50 -5.45
CA PRO A 7 15.82 -6.02 -4.08
C PRO A 7 15.85 -7.20 -3.09
N ARG A 8 16.48 -6.98 -1.94
CA ARG A 8 16.53 -7.95 -0.85
C ARG A 8 15.80 -7.45 0.38
N LEU A 9 15.14 -8.36 1.09
CA LEU A 9 14.64 -8.07 2.43
C LEU A 9 15.81 -7.90 3.39
N VAL A 10 15.90 -6.72 4.00
CA VAL A 10 16.78 -6.45 5.13
C VAL A 10 16.00 -5.80 6.27
N PHE A 11 16.62 -5.71 7.44
CA PHE A 11 16.00 -5.16 8.63
C PHE A 11 16.82 -3.98 9.14
N THR A 12 16.14 -2.99 9.70
CA THR A 12 16.74 -1.75 10.22
C THR A 12 17.65 -1.98 11.44
N THR A 13 17.52 -3.14 12.09
CA THR A 13 18.33 -3.57 13.23
C THR A 13 18.72 -5.05 13.06
N PRO A 14 19.70 -5.57 13.82
CA PRO A 14 20.01 -7.00 13.81
C PRO A 14 18.75 -7.83 14.11
N PHE A 15 18.35 -8.66 13.15
CA PHE A 15 17.08 -9.41 13.21
C PHE A 15 17.37 -10.92 13.34
N GLY A 16 17.20 -11.43 14.57
CA GLY A 16 17.46 -12.82 14.93
C GLY A 16 16.19 -13.67 14.99
N GLU A 17 16.34 -14.90 15.50
CA GLU A 17 15.23 -15.84 15.69
C GLU A 17 14.19 -15.32 16.67
N ARG A 18 14.63 -14.60 17.71
CA ARG A 18 13.74 -14.00 18.71
C ARG A 18 12.85 -12.94 18.09
N ASP A 19 13.42 -12.03 17.29
CA ASP A 19 12.66 -10.95 16.63
C ASP A 19 11.68 -11.54 15.61
N ALA A 20 12.12 -12.55 14.85
CA ALA A 20 11.26 -13.28 13.93
C ALA A 20 10.05 -13.92 14.64
N HIS A 21 10.29 -14.59 15.77
CA HIS A 21 9.23 -15.19 16.58
C HIS A 21 8.29 -14.14 17.18
N GLU A 22 8.83 -13.00 17.62
CA GLU A 22 8.01 -11.90 18.15
C GLU A 22 7.12 -11.30 17.05
N CYS A 23 7.66 -10.99 15.88
CA CYS A 23 6.90 -10.48 14.74
C CYS A 23 5.78 -11.44 14.32
N GLU A 24 6.09 -12.74 14.24
CA GLU A 24 5.12 -13.78 13.91
C GLU A 24 4.02 -13.89 14.96
N THR A 25 4.37 -13.79 16.25
CA THR A 25 3.39 -13.88 17.35
C THR A 25 2.51 -12.64 17.43
N ARG A 26 3.07 -11.46 17.15
CA ARG A 26 2.33 -10.18 17.13
C ARG A 26 1.52 -9.99 15.85
N GLY A 27 1.82 -10.77 14.80
CA GLY A 27 1.22 -10.62 13.48
C GLY A 27 1.66 -9.34 12.75
N PHE A 28 2.82 -8.77 13.10
CA PHE A 28 3.28 -7.51 12.52
C PHE A 28 4.80 -7.31 12.58
N CYS A 29 5.35 -6.65 11.55
CA CYS A 29 6.76 -6.26 11.46
C CYS A 29 6.92 -4.91 10.75
N ASP A 30 7.44 -3.90 11.45
CA ASP A 30 7.81 -2.56 10.95
C ASP A 30 9.32 -2.33 10.85
N LEU A 31 10.12 -3.36 11.09
CA LEU A 31 11.57 -3.29 11.04
C LEU A 31 12.13 -3.59 9.65
N ALA A 32 11.28 -3.97 8.71
CA ALA A 32 11.67 -4.48 7.40
C ALA A 32 11.82 -3.37 6.35
N GLN A 33 12.70 -3.61 5.39
CA GLN A 33 12.87 -2.76 4.21
C GLN A 33 13.33 -3.60 3.01
N ALA A 34 12.92 -3.20 1.81
CA ALA A 34 13.48 -3.70 0.57
C ALA A 34 14.70 -2.84 0.19
N GLU A 35 15.89 -3.42 0.21
CA GLU A 35 17.14 -2.75 -0.20
C GLU A 35 17.50 -3.12 -1.63
N PHE A 36 17.71 -2.10 -2.45
CA PHE A 36 18.07 -2.23 -3.85
C PHE A 36 19.60 -2.32 -4.04
N PRO A 37 20.06 -2.79 -5.21
CA PRO A 37 21.48 -2.93 -5.51
C PRO A 37 22.28 -1.63 -5.52
N ASP A 38 21.62 -0.50 -5.74
CA ASP A 38 22.21 0.84 -5.65
C ASP A 38 22.28 1.38 -4.21
N GLY A 39 21.79 0.60 -3.23
CA GLY A 39 21.74 0.96 -1.81
C GLY A 39 20.53 1.81 -1.43
N SER A 40 19.66 2.19 -2.37
CA SER A 40 18.37 2.79 -2.05
C SER A 40 17.47 1.75 -1.36
N PHE A 41 16.48 2.22 -0.60
CA PHE A 41 15.59 1.30 0.10
C PHE A 41 14.16 1.82 0.22
N VAL A 42 13.20 0.90 0.32
CA VAL A 42 11.79 1.17 0.58
C VAL A 42 11.43 0.55 1.93
N PRO A 43 11.01 1.34 2.94
CA PRO A 43 10.48 0.82 4.19
C PRO A 43 9.23 -0.03 3.92
N LEU A 44 9.14 -1.19 4.58
CA LEU A 44 8.00 -2.09 4.46
C LEU A 44 7.41 -2.37 5.83
N VAL A 45 6.09 -2.46 5.89
CA VAL A 45 5.35 -2.75 7.11
C VAL A 45 4.42 -3.92 6.84
N PHE A 46 4.70 -5.05 7.50
CA PHE A 46 3.96 -6.29 7.31
C PHE A 46 2.89 -6.45 8.37
N TYR A 47 1.69 -6.85 7.97
CA TYR A 47 0.58 -7.25 8.83
C TYR A 47 0.12 -8.66 8.46
N ASP A 48 -0.35 -9.44 9.43
CA ASP A 48 -1.29 -10.52 9.15
C ASP A 48 -2.74 -10.04 9.30
N LEU A 49 -3.67 -10.90 8.88
CA LEU A 49 -5.10 -10.60 8.91
C LEU A 49 -5.62 -10.29 10.31
N VAL A 50 -5.20 -11.07 11.32
CA VAL A 50 -5.65 -10.89 12.71
C VAL A 50 -5.20 -9.53 13.25
N ARG A 51 -3.94 -9.18 12.99
CA ARG A 51 -3.40 -7.90 13.45
C ARG A 51 -4.01 -6.72 12.69
N LEU A 52 -4.30 -6.89 11.39
CA LEU A 52 -4.97 -5.88 10.57
C LEU A 52 -6.37 -5.57 11.11
N GLU A 53 -7.17 -6.60 11.38
CA GLU A 53 -8.51 -6.45 11.97
C GLU A 53 -8.47 -5.76 13.34
N GLN A 54 -7.52 -6.14 14.19
CA GLN A 54 -7.33 -5.49 15.51
C GLN A 54 -7.00 -4.01 15.39
N GLU A 55 -6.12 -3.63 14.45
CA GLU A 55 -5.74 -2.24 14.22
C GLU A 55 -6.93 -1.44 13.67
N MET A 56 -7.68 -2.00 12.73
CA MET A 56 -8.90 -1.39 12.20
C MET A 56 -9.96 -1.17 13.28
N GLN A 57 -10.19 -2.16 14.14
CA GLN A 57 -11.11 -2.05 15.26
C GLN A 57 -10.66 -0.94 16.24
N ALA A 58 -9.39 -0.93 16.64
CA ALA A 58 -8.85 0.06 17.57
C ALA A 58 -8.90 1.50 17.01
N ARG A 59 -8.78 1.66 15.69
CA ARG A 59 -8.92 2.94 15.00
C ARG A 59 -10.38 3.38 14.91
N SER A 60 -11.29 2.45 14.58
CA SER A 60 -12.73 2.73 14.52
C SER A 60 -13.26 3.23 15.88
N GLU A 61 -12.80 2.63 16.98
CA GLU A 61 -13.11 3.09 18.36
C GLU A 61 -12.66 4.53 18.65
N ARG A 62 -11.69 5.06 17.89
CA ARG A 62 -11.19 6.44 17.99
C ARG A 62 -11.82 7.37 16.93
N GLY A 63 -12.75 6.86 16.13
CA GLY A 63 -13.38 7.60 15.02
C GLY A 63 -12.51 7.69 13.76
N GLN A 64 -11.46 6.89 13.65
CA GLN A 64 -10.63 6.77 12.44
C GLN A 64 -11.02 5.46 11.72
N THR A 65 -11.70 5.57 10.59
CA THR A 65 -12.25 4.39 9.88
C THR A 65 -11.35 3.91 8.74
N TRP A 66 -10.06 4.23 8.79
CA TRP A 66 -9.08 3.85 7.77
C TRP A 66 -7.70 3.56 8.36
N LEU A 67 -6.95 2.73 7.65
CA LEU A 67 -5.54 2.43 7.86
C LEU A 67 -4.83 2.48 6.50
N ALA A 68 -3.82 3.33 6.40
CA ALA A 68 -2.84 3.25 5.32
C ALA A 68 -1.46 3.52 5.90
N VAL A 69 -0.49 2.72 5.47
CA VAL A 69 0.91 2.87 5.87
C VAL A 69 1.74 2.76 4.59
N PRO A 70 2.69 3.67 4.34
CA PRO A 70 3.57 3.54 3.18
C PRO A 70 4.32 2.20 3.24
N GLY A 71 4.26 1.43 2.16
CA GLY A 71 4.86 0.08 2.11
C GLY A 71 4.10 -0.96 2.93
N LEU A 72 2.80 -0.78 3.18
CA LEU A 72 1.95 -1.79 3.81
C LEU A 72 1.89 -3.04 2.94
N VAL A 73 2.18 -4.20 3.54
CA VAL A 73 2.05 -5.52 2.93
C VAL A 73 1.27 -6.40 3.89
N VAL A 74 0.21 -7.06 3.40
CA VAL A 74 -0.57 -8.00 4.19
C VAL A 74 -0.20 -9.42 3.78
N LEU A 75 0.06 -10.28 4.76
CA LEU A 75 0.44 -11.67 4.59
C LEU A 75 -0.55 -12.59 5.31
N PRO A 76 -0.68 -13.87 4.91
CA PRO A 76 -1.40 -14.85 5.72
C PRO A 76 -0.76 -15.04 7.10
N ARG A 77 0.58 -14.88 7.18
CA ARG A 77 1.36 -14.94 8.42
C ARG A 77 2.67 -14.17 8.27
N VAL A 78 3.05 -13.38 9.27
CA VAL A 78 4.29 -12.57 9.25
C VAL A 78 5.50 -13.40 9.65
N THR A 79 5.94 -14.30 8.78
CA THR A 79 7.20 -15.06 8.95
C THR A 79 8.32 -14.46 8.10
N ARG A 80 9.57 -14.66 8.50
CA ARG A 80 10.73 -14.19 7.72
C ARG A 80 10.73 -14.71 6.29
N GLU A 81 10.35 -15.97 6.11
CA GLU A 81 10.26 -16.60 4.78
C GLU A 81 9.18 -15.95 3.92
N ARG A 82 7.97 -15.77 4.45
CA ARG A 82 6.87 -15.12 3.71
C ARG A 82 7.16 -13.65 3.39
N MET A 83 7.76 -12.90 4.32
CA MET A 83 8.22 -11.53 4.05
C MET A 83 9.24 -11.48 2.92
N ALA A 84 10.19 -12.42 2.87
CA ALA A 84 11.20 -12.45 1.81
C ALA A 84 10.58 -12.78 0.44
N ARG A 85 9.66 -13.75 0.39
CA ARG A 85 8.92 -14.09 -0.83
C ARG A 85 8.02 -12.95 -1.32
N ALA A 86 7.38 -12.24 -0.39
CA ALA A 86 6.57 -11.07 -0.72
C ALA A 86 7.42 -10.00 -1.42
N VAL A 87 8.62 -9.68 -0.90
CA VAL A 87 9.53 -8.72 -1.57
C VAL A 87 9.90 -9.17 -2.99
N GLU A 88 10.14 -10.46 -3.21
CA GLU A 88 10.38 -11.01 -4.55
C GLU A 88 9.14 -10.94 -5.46
N GLY A 89 7.95 -11.22 -4.92
CA GLY A 89 6.67 -11.07 -5.61
C GLY A 89 6.42 -9.64 -6.05
N MET A 90 6.46 -8.70 -5.10
CA MET A 90 6.31 -7.25 -5.31
C MET A 90 7.26 -6.72 -6.38
N TYR A 91 8.52 -7.19 -6.40
CA TYR A 91 9.47 -6.80 -7.44
C TYR A 91 9.05 -7.28 -8.83
N ARG A 92 8.53 -8.50 -8.96
CA ARG A 92 8.01 -9.02 -10.23
C ARG A 92 6.73 -8.32 -10.68
N GLU A 93 5.96 -7.80 -9.73
CA GLU A 93 4.69 -7.10 -9.96
C GLU A 93 4.87 -5.60 -10.20
N HIS A 94 6.11 -5.11 -10.22
CA HIS A 94 6.46 -3.69 -10.40
C HIS A 94 5.96 -2.75 -9.29
N PHE A 95 5.59 -3.28 -8.13
CA PHE A 95 5.17 -2.49 -6.96
C PHE A 95 6.14 -1.34 -6.65
N PHE A 96 7.44 -1.61 -6.75
CA PHE A 96 8.47 -0.65 -6.36
C PHE A 96 8.65 0.52 -7.34
N ASP A 97 8.07 0.44 -8.54
CA ASP A 97 8.14 1.51 -9.53
C ASP A 97 7.21 2.70 -9.15
N GLU A 98 6.28 2.48 -8.20
CA GLU A 98 5.25 3.44 -7.81
C GLU A 98 5.42 3.99 -6.37
N VAL A 99 6.48 3.59 -5.66
CA VAL A 99 6.80 4.06 -4.31
C VAL A 99 8.12 4.83 -4.30
N VAL A 100 8.23 5.85 -3.45
CA VAL A 100 9.45 6.66 -3.38
C VAL A 100 10.52 5.90 -2.60
N ALA A 101 11.53 5.41 -3.30
CA ALA A 101 12.73 4.85 -2.68
C ALA A 101 13.53 5.95 -1.96
N ARG A 102 14.00 5.65 -0.75
CA ARG A 102 14.85 6.55 0.03
C ARG A 102 16.31 6.35 -0.35
N PRO A 103 17.11 7.42 -0.42
CA PRO A 103 18.54 7.29 -0.66
C PRO A 103 19.23 6.59 0.54
N PRO A 104 20.41 5.99 0.34
CA PRO A 104 21.16 5.35 1.41
C PRO A 104 21.48 6.34 2.54
N PRO A 105 21.52 5.89 3.81
CA PRO A 105 21.89 6.74 4.94
C PRO A 105 23.29 7.34 4.72
N GLY A 106 23.38 8.67 4.70
CA GLY A 106 24.62 9.42 4.45
C GLY A 106 24.73 10.10 3.08
N GLY A 107 23.72 9.98 2.20
CA GLY A 107 23.61 10.81 0.99
C GLY A 107 23.31 12.29 1.31
N PRO A 108 23.51 13.23 0.35
CA PRO A 108 23.14 14.63 0.55
C PRO A 108 21.65 14.72 0.87
N GLY A 109 21.34 15.17 2.09
CA GLY A 109 19.97 15.16 2.62
C GLY A 109 19.02 15.96 1.75
N GLU A 110 17.90 15.34 1.37
CA GLU A 110 16.77 16.03 0.78
C GLU A 110 16.26 17.09 1.76
N THR A 111 16.33 18.34 1.33
CA THR A 111 15.66 19.46 1.98
C THR A 111 14.16 19.26 1.86
N ALA A 112 13.50 19.02 3.00
CA ALA A 112 12.05 19.07 3.12
C ALA A 112 11.55 20.42 2.54
N GLY A 113 10.88 20.34 1.39
CA GLY A 113 10.31 21.49 0.71
C GLY A 113 9.31 22.23 1.60
N ASP A 114 9.30 23.55 1.46
CA ASP A 114 8.43 24.47 2.16
C ASP A 114 6.96 24.07 1.96
N ARG A 115 6.24 23.82 3.06
CA ARG A 115 4.81 23.46 3.06
C ARG A 115 3.98 24.71 2.79
N SER A 116 4.06 25.20 1.56
CA SER A 116 3.18 26.26 1.09
C SER A 116 1.72 25.79 1.16
N ALA A 117 0.80 26.75 1.31
CA ALA A 117 -0.63 26.55 1.47
C ALA A 117 -1.26 25.89 0.23
N ASP A 118 -1.04 24.59 0.08
CA ASP A 118 -1.43 23.82 -1.09
C ASP A 118 -2.76 23.14 -0.83
N THR A 119 -3.69 23.31 -1.77
CA THR A 119 -4.89 22.49 -1.92
C THR A 119 -4.43 21.06 -2.16
N GLY A 120 -4.11 20.32 -1.08
CA GLY A 120 -3.65 18.93 -1.20
C GLY A 120 -4.64 18.03 -1.96
N PRO A 121 -4.26 16.79 -2.25
CA PRO A 121 -4.98 15.95 -3.20
C PRO A 121 -6.44 15.74 -2.80
N ARG A 122 -7.31 15.62 -3.80
CA ARG A 122 -8.72 15.23 -3.63
C ARG A 122 -8.95 13.85 -4.24
N LEU A 123 -9.94 13.14 -3.71
CA LEU A 123 -10.41 11.90 -4.31
C LEU A 123 -11.15 12.21 -5.61
N VAL A 124 -10.77 11.51 -6.67
CA VAL A 124 -11.45 11.52 -7.97
C VAL A 124 -11.67 10.07 -8.37
N PHE A 125 -12.83 9.78 -8.94
CA PHE A 125 -13.13 8.47 -9.52
C PHE A 125 -13.05 8.54 -11.05
N ASP A 126 -12.78 7.41 -11.68
CA ASP A 126 -12.75 7.27 -13.12
C ASP A 126 -14.08 7.64 -13.80
N GLU A 127 -13.99 8.00 -15.08
CA GLU A 127 -15.16 8.27 -15.91
C GLU A 127 -16.04 7.02 -15.99
N GLY A 128 -17.25 7.12 -15.42
CA GLY A 128 -18.21 6.02 -15.36
C GLY A 128 -18.44 5.44 -13.96
N PHE A 129 -17.71 5.87 -12.94
CA PHE A 129 -18.00 5.48 -11.56
C PHE A 129 -19.28 6.18 -11.05
N GLY A 130 -20.40 5.46 -11.07
CA GLY A 130 -21.69 5.91 -10.57
C GLY A 130 -22.18 5.12 -9.36
N GLU A 131 -23.49 5.21 -9.09
CA GLU A 131 -24.13 4.50 -7.98
C GLU A 131 -23.96 2.98 -8.07
N ARG A 132 -23.96 2.45 -9.30
CA ARG A 132 -23.80 1.01 -9.54
C ARG A 132 -22.41 0.55 -9.17
N GLU A 133 -21.37 1.24 -9.64
CA GLU A 133 -19.98 0.91 -9.38
C GLU A 133 -19.67 1.05 -7.88
N ALA A 134 -20.21 2.08 -7.23
CA ALA A 134 -20.12 2.23 -5.77
C ALA A 134 -20.74 1.03 -5.02
N TYR A 135 -21.93 0.59 -5.42
CA TYR A 135 -22.57 -0.60 -4.84
C TYR A 135 -21.76 -1.88 -5.10
N GLU A 136 -21.25 -2.05 -6.32
CA GLU A 136 -20.43 -3.22 -6.68
C GLU A 136 -19.10 -3.24 -5.93
N SER A 137 -18.42 -2.10 -5.77
CA SER A 137 -17.19 -1.97 -4.99
C SER A 137 -17.39 -2.33 -3.53
N GLU A 138 -18.48 -1.85 -2.92
CA GLU A 138 -18.84 -2.23 -1.56
C GLU A 138 -19.12 -3.73 -1.46
N ALA A 139 -19.91 -4.30 -2.38
CA ALA A 139 -20.24 -5.72 -2.37
C ALA A 139 -19.03 -6.64 -2.61
N ARG A 140 -18.03 -6.16 -3.35
CA ARG A 140 -16.77 -6.85 -3.61
C ARG A 140 -15.70 -6.58 -2.54
N SER A 141 -15.97 -5.66 -1.61
CA SER A 141 -15.00 -5.23 -0.60
C SER A 141 -13.69 -4.65 -1.18
N TYR A 142 -13.76 -4.10 -2.41
CA TYR A 142 -12.59 -3.58 -3.14
C TYR A 142 -12.96 -2.47 -4.16
N CYS A 143 -12.11 -1.45 -4.27
CA CYS A 143 -12.18 -0.42 -5.30
C CYS A 143 -10.78 0.05 -5.74
N ALA A 144 -10.52 -0.04 -7.05
CA ALA A 144 -9.33 0.54 -7.71
C ALA A 144 -9.69 1.52 -8.85
N TRP A 145 -10.88 2.11 -8.78
CA TRP A 145 -11.39 3.10 -9.74
C TRP A 145 -11.16 4.53 -9.24
N ALA A 146 -10.25 4.69 -8.28
CA ALA A 146 -10.07 5.89 -7.50
C ALA A 146 -8.63 6.39 -7.62
N GLN A 147 -8.48 7.71 -7.58
CA GLN A 147 -7.18 8.37 -7.59
C GLN A 147 -7.18 9.59 -6.68
N ALA A 148 -6.01 9.91 -6.12
CA ALA A 148 -5.73 11.17 -5.47
C ALA A 148 -5.20 12.16 -6.52
N GLU A 149 -6.01 13.14 -6.94
CA GLU A 149 -5.64 14.17 -7.91
C GLU A 149 -5.14 15.44 -7.21
N PHE A 150 -3.99 15.94 -7.64
CA PHE A 150 -3.35 17.15 -7.14
C PHE A 150 -3.70 18.39 -7.99
N PRO A 151 -3.48 19.61 -7.50
CA PRO A 151 -3.81 20.85 -8.23
C PRO A 151 -3.09 21.03 -9.57
N ASP A 152 -1.91 20.44 -9.72
CA ASP A 152 -1.15 20.44 -10.97
C ASP A 152 -1.65 19.39 -11.98
N GLY A 153 -2.70 18.64 -11.63
CA GLY A 153 -3.27 17.56 -12.43
C GLY A 153 -2.50 16.25 -12.34
N SER A 154 -1.39 16.20 -11.60
CA SER A 154 -0.75 14.92 -11.28
C SER A 154 -1.65 14.09 -10.38
N PHE A 155 -1.46 12.76 -10.38
CA PHE A 155 -2.32 11.88 -9.61
C PHE A 155 -1.59 10.65 -9.05
N ILE A 156 -2.21 10.00 -8.08
CA ILE A 156 -1.79 8.71 -7.52
C ILE A 156 -2.99 7.74 -7.59
N PRO A 157 -2.88 6.58 -8.28
CA PRO A 157 -3.81 5.46 -8.19
C PRO A 157 -4.06 5.05 -6.73
N LEU A 158 -5.31 4.85 -6.32
CA LEU A 158 -5.66 4.42 -4.97
C LEU A 158 -6.36 3.06 -4.98
N TYR A 159 -6.00 2.21 -4.02
CA TYR A 159 -6.54 0.87 -3.88
C TYR A 159 -7.22 0.74 -2.53
N PHE A 160 -8.54 0.71 -2.53
CA PHE A 160 -9.34 0.60 -1.32
C PHE A 160 -9.80 -0.82 -1.09
N TYR A 161 -9.58 -1.32 0.11
CA TYR A 161 -10.07 -2.60 0.58
C TYR A 161 -10.79 -2.44 1.91
N ASP A 162 -11.71 -3.34 2.22
CA ASP A 162 -12.11 -3.58 3.61
C ASP A 162 -11.49 -4.89 4.13
N PRO A 163 -11.51 -5.16 5.45
CA PRO A 163 -10.90 -6.36 6.02
C PRO A 163 -11.44 -7.69 5.45
N VAL A 164 -12.70 -7.71 4.99
CA VAL A 164 -13.30 -8.89 4.36
C VAL A 164 -12.67 -9.12 2.99
N GLY A 165 -12.53 -8.07 2.18
CA GLY A 165 -11.86 -8.13 0.88
C GLY A 165 -10.43 -8.62 1.00
N VAL A 166 -9.66 -8.05 1.93
CA VAL A 166 -8.28 -8.49 2.21
C VAL A 166 -8.24 -9.98 2.60
N SER A 167 -9.15 -10.41 3.47
CA SER A 167 -9.21 -11.81 3.92
C SER A 167 -9.59 -12.77 2.79
N CYS A 168 -10.45 -12.36 1.85
CA CYS A 168 -10.80 -13.16 0.68
C CYS A 168 -9.60 -13.34 -0.27
N ASP A 169 -8.88 -12.26 -0.56
CA ASP A 169 -7.75 -12.29 -1.49
C ASP A 169 -6.55 -13.06 -0.92
N ILE A 170 -6.31 -12.97 0.40
CA ILE A 170 -5.16 -13.59 1.07
C ILE A 170 -5.48 -14.97 1.65
N GLY A 171 -6.72 -15.21 2.09
CA GLY A 171 -7.12 -16.41 2.86
C GLY A 171 -7.04 -17.73 2.08
N SER A 172 -6.85 -17.68 0.76
CA SER A 172 -6.68 -18.86 -0.10
C SER A 172 -5.22 -19.21 -0.41
N ALA A 173 -4.26 -18.47 0.17
CA ALA A 173 -2.83 -18.54 -0.15
C ALA A 173 -2.16 -19.90 0.12
N ASP A 174 -2.74 -20.77 0.95
CA ASP A 174 -2.15 -22.08 1.22
C ASP A 174 -2.38 -23.12 0.10
N GLU A 175 -3.27 -22.83 -0.88
CA GLU A 175 -3.54 -23.75 -2.01
C GLU A 175 -3.39 -23.10 -3.39
N TYR A 176 -3.88 -21.87 -3.60
CA TYR A 176 -3.85 -21.19 -4.91
C TYR A 176 -3.82 -19.65 -4.88
N GLY A 177 -3.94 -19.02 -3.70
CA GLY A 177 -4.01 -17.57 -3.56
C GLY A 177 -2.64 -16.87 -3.67
N PRO A 178 -2.63 -15.53 -3.88
CA PRO A 178 -1.40 -14.75 -3.82
C PRO A 178 -0.75 -14.86 -2.43
N GLU A 179 0.57 -15.00 -2.38
CA GLU A 179 1.30 -15.15 -1.11
C GLU A 179 1.26 -13.88 -0.22
N HIS A 180 0.82 -12.76 -0.79
CA HIS A 180 0.75 -11.44 -0.18
C HIS A 180 -0.30 -10.55 -0.90
N LEU A 181 -0.77 -9.50 -0.22
CA LEU A 181 -1.48 -8.37 -0.83
C LEU A 181 -0.64 -7.11 -0.57
N ALA A 182 -0.28 -6.41 -1.64
CA ALA A 182 0.44 -5.15 -1.56
C ALA A 182 0.10 -4.30 -2.78
N ASP A 183 -0.39 -3.09 -2.52
CA ASP A 183 -0.50 -2.03 -3.52
C ASP A 183 0.22 -0.78 -3.01
N PRO A 184 0.93 -0.03 -3.87
CA PRO A 184 1.70 1.15 -3.48
C PRO A 184 0.90 2.14 -2.65
N ALA A 185 -0.37 2.32 -3.01
CA ALA A 185 -1.33 3.19 -2.33
C ALA A 185 -2.49 2.40 -1.69
N LEU A 186 -2.18 1.26 -1.05
CA LEU A 186 -3.18 0.43 -0.36
C LEU A 186 -3.78 1.19 0.84
N ILE A 187 -5.10 1.34 0.85
CA ILE A 187 -5.88 1.96 1.92
C ILE A 187 -6.95 0.99 2.39
N ILE A 188 -6.85 0.57 3.64
CA ILE A 188 -7.88 -0.26 4.27
C ILE A 188 -8.91 0.67 4.92
N VAL A 189 -10.18 0.51 4.56
CA VAL A 189 -11.32 1.23 5.13
C VAL A 189 -12.25 0.25 5.83
N GLU A 190 -13.14 0.73 6.69
CA GLU A 190 -14.11 -0.15 7.36
C GLU A 190 -15.10 -0.77 6.37
N ARG A 191 -15.52 -0.01 5.35
CA ARG A 191 -16.37 -0.41 4.21
C ARG A 191 -15.96 0.39 2.98
N VAL A 192 -15.95 -0.25 1.81
CA VAL A 192 -15.57 0.41 0.55
C VAL A 192 -16.73 1.22 -0.02
N THR A 193 -17.07 2.34 0.65
CA THR A 193 -18.09 3.30 0.20
C THR A 193 -17.46 4.65 -0.16
N PRO A 194 -18.06 5.44 -1.08
CA PRO A 194 -17.53 6.77 -1.44
C PRO A 194 -17.28 7.67 -0.24
N GLU A 195 -18.21 7.70 0.72
CA GLU A 195 -18.08 8.51 1.95
C GLU A 195 -16.86 8.11 2.79
N GLN A 196 -16.59 6.81 2.94
CA GLN A 196 -15.42 6.35 3.70
C GLN A 196 -14.11 6.59 2.94
N MET A 197 -14.11 6.37 1.62
CA MET A 197 -12.95 6.65 0.76
C MET A 197 -12.58 8.14 0.81
N GLU A 198 -13.56 9.04 0.71
CA GLU A 198 -13.35 10.50 0.82
C GLU A 198 -12.77 10.88 2.19
N ARG A 199 -13.35 10.34 3.27
CA ARG A 199 -12.84 10.57 4.64
C ARG A 199 -11.40 10.09 4.80
N ALA A 200 -11.08 8.91 4.24
CA ALA A 200 -9.75 8.34 4.29
C ALA A 200 -8.74 9.24 3.56
N VAL A 201 -9.02 9.65 2.31
CA VAL A 201 -8.13 10.55 1.55
C VAL A 201 -7.90 11.87 2.25
N GLU A 202 -8.96 12.49 2.79
CA GLU A 202 -8.85 13.74 3.52
C GLU A 202 -8.03 13.58 4.83
N GLY A 203 -8.17 12.45 5.52
CA GLY A 203 -7.33 12.11 6.68
C GLY A 203 -5.86 11.92 6.31
N LEU A 204 -5.60 11.08 5.30
CA LEU A 204 -4.26 10.74 4.81
C LEU A 204 -3.50 11.96 4.26
N ARG A 205 -4.23 12.90 3.64
CA ARG A 205 -3.68 14.21 3.23
C ARG A 205 -3.10 14.97 4.41
N ARG A 206 -3.77 14.99 5.56
CA ARG A 206 -3.29 15.67 6.77
C ARG A 206 -2.11 14.95 7.42
N GLU A 207 -2.03 13.64 7.24
CA GLU A 207 -0.95 12.79 7.76
C GLU A 207 0.32 12.81 6.88
N GLY A 208 0.26 13.41 5.68
CA GLY A 208 1.40 13.45 4.75
C GLY A 208 1.66 12.11 4.04
N TYR A 209 0.67 11.20 4.03
CA TYR A 209 0.81 9.86 3.46
C TYR A 209 1.28 9.89 1.98
N PHE A 210 0.72 10.79 1.18
CA PHE A 210 0.99 10.89 -0.25
C PHE A 210 2.40 11.39 -0.60
N ASP A 211 3.17 11.92 0.36
CA ASP A 211 4.56 12.33 0.15
C ASP A 211 5.51 11.13 -0.02
N HIS A 212 5.02 9.91 0.23
CA HIS A 212 5.76 8.66 0.10
C HIS A 212 5.50 7.90 -1.19
N LEU A 213 4.64 8.44 -2.06
CA LEU A 213 4.15 7.77 -3.27
C LEU A 213 4.60 8.52 -4.53
N VAL A 214 4.84 7.79 -5.61
CA VAL A 214 5.17 8.38 -6.91
C VAL A 214 3.91 8.97 -7.51
N ARG A 215 3.99 10.23 -7.96
CA ARG A 215 2.91 10.90 -8.68
C ARG A 215 3.08 10.70 -10.18
N PHE A 216 2.00 10.35 -10.85
CA PHE A 216 1.94 10.27 -12.30
C PHE A 216 1.56 11.63 -12.90
N PRO A 217 2.16 12.02 -14.03
CA PRO A 217 1.82 13.29 -14.66
C PRO A 217 0.41 13.28 -15.24
N ALA A 218 -0.22 14.45 -15.30
CA ALA A 218 -1.55 14.63 -15.88
C ALA A 218 -1.64 14.04 -17.30
N GLY A 219 -2.73 13.32 -17.59
CA GLY A 219 -2.96 12.72 -18.90
C GLY A 219 -2.09 11.51 -19.23
N SER A 220 -1.30 11.00 -18.27
CA SER A 220 -0.88 9.59 -18.31
C SER A 220 -2.15 8.76 -18.44
N GLY A 221 -2.26 7.92 -19.48
CA GLY A 221 -3.48 7.17 -19.79
C GLY A 221 -4.01 6.34 -18.61
N PRO A 222 -5.24 5.81 -18.72
CA PRO A 222 -5.85 5.06 -17.63
C PRO A 222 -4.93 3.92 -17.19
N PHE A 223 -4.95 3.68 -15.88
CA PHE A 223 -4.20 2.70 -15.10
C PHE A 223 -3.39 1.67 -15.93
N PRO A 224 -2.07 1.51 -15.70
CA PRO A 224 -1.31 0.41 -16.30
C PRO A 224 -1.90 -0.98 -15.97
N TYR A 225 -2.75 -1.05 -14.94
CA TYR A 225 -3.44 -2.25 -14.46
C TYR A 225 -4.97 -2.13 -14.49
N GLY A 226 -5.55 -1.35 -15.41
CA GLY A 226 -6.97 -1.49 -15.70
C GLY A 226 -7.29 -2.98 -15.97
N PRO A 227 -8.42 -3.52 -15.49
CA PRO A 227 -8.76 -4.92 -15.74
C PRO A 227 -8.64 -5.13 -17.25
N SER A 228 -7.77 -6.07 -17.65
CA SER A 228 -7.64 -6.49 -19.03
C SER A 228 -9.04 -6.78 -19.55
N THR A 229 -9.59 -5.85 -20.34
CA THR A 229 -10.82 -6.07 -21.10
C THR A 229 -10.45 -6.99 -22.25
N THR A 230 -10.07 -8.23 -21.91
CA THR A 230 -10.04 -9.31 -22.87
C THR A 230 -11.50 -9.55 -23.28
N PRO A 231 -11.83 -9.40 -24.57
CA PRO A 231 -13.21 -9.44 -25.06
C PRO A 231 -13.88 -10.81 -24.90
#